data_AF-A0A7S3Y4M6-F1
#
_entry.id   AF-A0A7S3Y4M6-F1
#
_cell.length_a   1.000
_cell.length_b   1.000
_cell.length_c   1.000
_cell.angle_alpha   90.00
_cell.angle_beta   90.00
_cell.angle_gamma   90.00
#
_symmetry.space_group_name_H-M   'P 1'
#
loop_
_entity.id
_entity.type
_entity.pdbx_description
1 polymer ?
#
loop_
_entity_poly.entity_id
_entity_poly.type
_entity_poly.pdbx_seq_one_letter_code
_entity_poly.pdbx_strand_id
1 'polypeptide(L)'
;EEADGLPPPVFGGRLVPGEHCLTAGAARDVGRVLRLLQHAAAVEYCPLLPALVPLLLTFLPPAAAHDVAHQMVRRRPQFFPCSAFLTRVWLLTFRDLLGLCFPKTAAHMAAIGADADAHLEALFHRLFLPVLPAKFVFRIADSWLAEGAKVLH
;
A
#
# COMPACT_ATOMS: atom_id res chain seq x y z
N GLU A 1 -7.55 11.86 27.84
CA GLU A 1 -6.72 10.80 27.24
C GLU A 1 -7.60 9.65 26.72
N GLU A 2 -8.45 9.89 25.73
CA GLU A 2 -9.57 8.95 25.46
C GLU A 2 -9.91 8.77 23.97
N ALA A 3 -8.86 8.68 23.13
CA ALA A 3 -9.00 8.47 21.68
C ALA A 3 -8.51 7.08 21.21
N ASP A 4 -8.15 6.18 22.12
CA ASP A 4 -7.36 4.97 21.81
C ASP A 4 -8.19 3.70 21.54
N GLY A 5 -9.52 3.77 21.61
CA GLY A 5 -10.41 2.61 21.43
C GLY A 5 -10.95 2.38 20.01
N LEU A 6 -10.84 3.36 19.10
CA LEU A 6 -11.36 3.24 17.73
C LEU A 6 -10.34 2.56 16.80
N PRO A 7 -10.76 1.59 15.95
CA PRO A 7 -9.87 0.97 14.99
C PRO A 7 -9.36 2.01 13.97
N PRO A 8 -8.11 1.88 13.50
CA PRO A 8 -7.54 2.81 12.52
C PRO A 8 -8.28 2.71 11.17
N PRO A 9 -8.46 3.82 10.44
CA PRO A 9 -9.13 3.80 9.14
C PRO A 9 -8.28 3.03 8.13
N VAL A 10 -8.95 2.16 7.36
CA VAL A 10 -8.29 1.22 6.44
C VAL A 10 -8.36 1.63 4.97
N PHE A 11 -9.08 2.69 4.61
CA PHE A 11 -9.12 3.24 3.23
C PHE A 11 -9.42 2.20 2.11
N GLY A 12 -10.23 1.18 2.41
CA GLY A 12 -10.53 0.06 1.49
C GLY A 12 -9.47 -1.05 1.45
N GLY A 13 -8.37 -0.92 2.20
CA GLY A 13 -7.32 -1.93 2.35
C GLY A 13 -7.37 -2.66 3.69
N ARG A 14 -6.20 -3.13 4.16
CA ARG A 14 -6.06 -3.86 5.43
C ARG A 14 -4.75 -3.51 6.12
N LEU A 15 -4.81 -3.15 7.40
CA LEU A 15 -3.64 -3.07 8.27
C LEU A 15 -3.37 -4.46 8.87
N VAL A 16 -2.14 -4.97 8.74
CA VAL A 16 -1.69 -6.20 9.41
C VAL A 16 -0.41 -5.91 10.18
N PRO A 17 -0.47 -5.61 11.50
CA PRO A 17 0.70 -5.15 12.25
C PRO A 17 1.89 -6.13 12.22
N GLY A 18 1.63 -7.44 12.16
CA GLY A 18 2.66 -8.48 12.12
C GLY A 18 3.46 -8.58 10.80
N GLU A 19 3.05 -7.87 9.75
CA GLU A 19 3.80 -7.76 8.48
C GLU A 19 4.90 -6.68 8.53
N HIS A 20 4.94 -5.88 9.60
CA HIS A 20 5.86 -4.76 9.77
C HIS A 20 6.74 -4.93 11.01
N CYS A 21 8.01 -4.52 10.93
CA CYS A 21 8.95 -4.57 12.05
C CYS A 21 8.77 -3.37 13.01
N LEU A 22 7.53 -3.12 13.47
CA LEU A 22 7.20 -1.98 14.33
C LEU A 22 7.52 -2.23 15.80
N THR A 23 7.89 -1.16 16.50
CA THR A 23 7.85 -1.12 17.96
C THR A 23 6.41 -0.90 18.46
N ALA A 24 6.13 -1.25 19.71
CA ALA A 24 4.82 -1.02 20.32
C ALA A 24 4.41 0.47 20.35
N GLY A 25 5.37 1.39 20.40
CA GLY A 25 5.13 2.82 20.25
C GLY A 25 4.68 3.18 18.84
N ALA A 26 5.46 2.79 17.82
CA ALA A 26 5.16 3.07 16.42
C ALA A 26 3.81 2.47 15.98
N ALA A 27 3.42 1.30 16.51
CA ALA A 27 2.12 0.69 16.26
C ALA A 27 0.93 1.57 16.72
N ARG A 28 1.06 2.34 17.81
CA ARG A 28 0.04 3.32 18.23
C ARG A 28 0.01 4.53 17.29
N ASP A 29 1.17 4.98 16.83
CA ASP A 29 1.29 6.13 15.94
C ASP A 29 0.75 5.87 14.52
N VAL A 30 0.79 4.61 14.04
CA VAL A 30 0.09 4.21 12.79
C VAL A 30 -1.37 4.67 12.79
N GLY A 31 -2.09 4.38 13.87
CA GLY A 31 -3.51 4.73 13.98
C GLY A 31 -3.78 6.22 14.16
N ARG A 32 -2.79 7.00 14.62
CA ARG A 32 -2.87 8.47 14.68
C ARG A 32 -2.64 9.08 13.29
N VAL A 33 -1.58 8.66 12.60
CA VAL A 33 -1.24 9.13 11.25
C VAL A 33 -2.35 8.81 10.25
N LEU A 34 -2.88 7.58 10.26
CA LEU A 34 -3.99 7.19 9.38
C LEU A 34 -5.27 8.02 9.63
N ARG A 35 -5.60 8.34 10.89
CA ARG A 35 -6.75 9.22 11.22
C ARG A 35 -6.52 10.66 10.76
N LEU A 36 -5.32 11.21 10.95
CA LEU A 36 -4.98 12.55 10.45
C LEU A 36 -5.07 12.61 8.92
N LEU A 37 -4.57 11.60 8.21
CA LEU A 37 -4.71 11.51 6.74
C LEU A 37 -6.16 11.46 6.28
N GLN A 38 -7.04 10.76 7.00
CA GLN A 38 -8.47 10.70 6.67
C GLN A 38 -9.11 12.09 6.71
N HIS A 39 -8.80 12.89 7.73
CA HIS A 39 -9.33 14.25 7.87
C HIS A 39 -8.66 15.26 6.94
N ALA A 40 -7.34 15.22 6.80
CA ALA A 40 -6.57 16.24 6.08
C ALA A 40 -6.59 16.04 4.55
N ALA A 41 -6.62 14.80 4.07
CA ALA A 41 -6.32 14.48 2.67
C ALA A 41 -7.57 14.17 1.81
N ALA A 42 -8.77 14.15 2.42
CA ALA A 42 -10.03 13.75 1.78
C ALA A 42 -9.88 12.47 0.94
N VAL A 43 -9.44 11.38 1.60
CA VAL A 43 -9.29 10.06 0.98
C VAL A 43 -10.36 9.13 1.54
N GLU A 44 -11.29 8.73 0.68
CA GLU A 44 -12.26 7.67 0.99
C GLU A 44 -11.67 6.29 0.69
N TYR A 45 -10.91 6.18 -0.41
CA TYR A 45 -10.35 4.93 -0.91
C TYR A 45 -8.89 5.11 -1.34
N CYS A 46 -7.97 4.36 -0.72
CA CYS A 46 -6.56 4.23 -1.08
C CYS A 46 -5.96 3.04 -0.30
N PRO A 47 -6.14 1.79 -0.78
CA PRO A 47 -5.91 0.59 0.02
C PRO A 47 -4.44 0.30 0.34
N LEU A 48 -3.50 1.05 -0.26
CA LEU A 48 -2.08 1.00 0.03
C LEU A 48 -1.68 1.82 1.27
N LEU A 49 -2.47 2.83 1.69
CA LEU A 49 -2.15 3.67 2.85
C LEU A 49 -1.93 2.90 4.16
N PRO A 50 -2.75 1.89 4.52
CA PRO A 50 -2.54 1.08 5.73
C PRO A 50 -1.22 0.31 5.76
N ALA A 51 -0.63 -0.01 4.60
CA ALA A 51 0.67 -0.67 4.51
C ALA A 51 1.83 0.33 4.36
N LEU A 52 1.59 1.49 3.73
CA LEU A 52 2.59 2.54 3.58
C LEU A 52 2.91 3.24 4.91
N VAL A 53 1.91 3.66 5.69
CA VAL A 53 2.11 4.39 6.95
C VAL A 53 3.03 3.65 7.94
N PRO A 54 2.81 2.36 8.25
CA PRO A 54 3.74 1.60 9.09
C PRO A 54 5.13 1.41 8.45
N LEU A 55 5.24 1.30 7.13
CA LEU A 55 6.53 1.27 6.44
C LEU A 55 7.29 2.60 6.64
N LEU A 56 6.62 3.75 6.47
CA LEU A 56 7.22 5.07 6.73
C LEU A 56 7.63 5.24 8.19
N LEU A 57 6.80 4.81 9.15
CA LEU A 57 7.08 4.85 10.59
C LEU A 57 8.24 3.93 11.03
N THR A 58 8.77 3.09 10.13
CA THR A 58 10.01 2.34 10.38
C THR A 58 11.24 3.25 10.34
N PHE A 59 11.18 4.36 9.58
CA PHE A 59 12.32 5.26 9.33
C PHE A 59 12.05 6.74 9.69
N LEU A 60 10.78 7.14 9.82
CA LEU A 60 10.37 8.53 10.00
C LEU A 60 9.58 8.72 11.30
N PRO A 61 9.75 9.87 12.00
CA PRO A 61 8.87 10.24 13.09
C PRO A 61 7.42 10.48 12.59
N PRO A 62 6.38 10.35 13.44
CA PRO A 62 4.99 10.35 13.00
C PRO A 62 4.55 11.58 12.19
N ALA A 63 5.03 12.77 12.51
CA ALA A 63 4.75 13.99 11.75
C ALA A 63 5.31 13.93 10.31
N ALA A 64 6.55 13.45 10.14
CA ALA A 64 7.16 13.30 8.83
C ALA A 64 6.51 12.16 8.02
N ALA A 65 6.13 11.05 8.68
CA ALA A 65 5.38 9.96 8.04
C ALA A 65 3.99 10.43 7.55
N HIS A 66 3.29 11.25 8.34
CA HIS A 66 2.06 11.92 7.92
C HIS A 66 2.30 12.80 6.70
N ASP A 67 3.27 13.71 6.74
CA ASP A 67 3.48 14.68 5.67
C ASP A 67 3.91 14.02 4.35
N VAL A 68 4.77 12.99 4.40
CA VAL A 68 5.13 12.20 3.21
C VAL A 68 3.90 11.53 2.61
N ALA A 69 3.11 10.79 3.41
CA ALA A 69 1.90 10.13 2.93
C ALA A 69 0.87 11.14 2.38
N HIS A 70 0.68 12.28 3.06
CA HIS A 70 -0.19 13.36 2.63
C HIS A 70 0.26 13.96 1.29
N GLN A 71 1.55 14.20 1.08
CA GLN A 71 2.08 14.71 -0.18
C GLN A 71 1.95 13.70 -1.33
N MET A 72 2.20 12.40 -1.08
CA MET A 72 1.96 11.35 -2.08
C MET A 72 0.48 11.31 -2.48
N VAL A 73 -0.44 11.44 -1.51
CA VAL A 73 -1.89 11.50 -1.74
C VAL A 73 -2.28 12.77 -2.50
N ARG A 74 -1.67 13.93 -2.22
CA ARG A 74 -1.94 15.15 -3.00
C ARG A 74 -1.45 15.07 -4.45
N ARG A 75 -0.54 14.14 -4.76
CA ARG A 75 -0.03 13.83 -6.11
C ARG A 75 -0.77 12.68 -6.79
N ARG A 76 -1.96 12.28 -6.33
CA ARG A 76 -2.87 11.34 -7.05
C ARG A 76 -3.00 11.72 -8.54
N PRO A 77 -2.92 10.76 -9.48
CA PRO A 77 -2.75 9.31 -9.30
C PRO A 77 -1.28 8.83 -9.30
N GLN A 78 -0.28 9.72 -9.23
CA GLN A 78 1.14 9.38 -9.42
C GLN A 78 1.64 8.23 -8.54
N PHE A 79 1.18 8.13 -7.29
CA PHE A 79 1.61 7.10 -6.34
C PHE A 79 0.56 6.02 -6.08
N PHE A 80 -0.73 6.35 -6.16
CA PHE A 80 -1.81 5.45 -5.74
C PHE A 80 -3.03 5.52 -6.68
N PRO A 81 -3.71 4.39 -6.93
CA PRO A 81 -5.09 4.41 -7.34
C PRO A 81 -5.97 4.79 -6.13
N CYS A 82 -6.85 5.78 -6.31
CA CYS A 82 -7.72 6.27 -5.21
C CYS A 82 -9.21 6.15 -5.51
N SER A 83 -9.56 5.12 -6.26
CA SER A 83 -10.91 4.56 -6.33
C SER A 83 -10.82 3.06 -6.60
N ALA A 84 -11.86 2.30 -6.25
CA ALA A 84 -11.94 0.88 -6.57
C ALA A 84 -11.84 0.63 -8.10
N PHE A 85 -12.44 1.52 -8.91
CA PHE A 85 -12.33 1.47 -10.36
C PHE A 85 -10.87 1.62 -10.84
N LEU A 86 -10.15 2.65 -10.40
CA LEU A 86 -8.74 2.84 -10.78
C LEU A 86 -7.86 1.69 -10.30
N THR A 87 -8.17 1.11 -9.15
CA THR A 87 -7.45 -0.05 -8.60
C THR A 87 -7.65 -1.27 -9.47
N ARG A 88 -8.87 -1.54 -9.92
CA ARG A 88 -9.16 -2.63 -10.87
C ARG A 88 -8.46 -2.42 -12.22
N VAL A 89 -8.46 -1.20 -12.76
CA VAL A 89 -7.72 -0.86 -14.01
C VAL A 89 -6.21 -1.08 -13.83
N TRP A 90 -5.67 -0.71 -12.68
CA TRP A 90 -4.26 -0.91 -12.33
C TRP A 90 -3.89 -2.40 -12.23
N LEU A 91 -4.72 -3.23 -11.60
CA LEU A 91 -4.50 -4.69 -11.55
C LEU A 91 -4.66 -5.37 -12.92
N LEU A 92 -5.56 -4.88 -13.78
CA LEU A 92 -5.66 -5.32 -15.18
C LEU A 92 -4.39 -4.96 -15.96
N THR A 93 -3.87 -3.74 -15.79
CA THR A 93 -2.62 -3.30 -16.42
C THR A 93 -1.45 -4.21 -16.03
N PHE A 94 -1.38 -4.64 -14.77
CA PHE A 94 -0.38 -5.62 -14.33
C PHE A 94 -0.54 -6.97 -15.04
N ARG A 95 -1.77 -7.50 -15.17
CA ARG A 95 -2.00 -8.76 -15.91
C ARG A 95 -1.58 -8.65 -17.39
N ASP A 96 -1.91 -7.54 -18.04
CA ASP A 96 -1.56 -7.30 -19.44
C ASP A 96 -0.03 -7.23 -19.61
N LEU A 97 0.67 -6.50 -18.74
CA LEU A 97 2.13 -6.43 -18.73
C LEU A 97 2.77 -7.80 -18.43
N LEU A 98 2.23 -8.57 -17.49
CA LEU A 98 2.68 -9.93 -17.20
C LEU A 98 2.49 -10.86 -18.41
N GLY A 99 1.38 -10.74 -19.13
CA GLY A 99 1.09 -11.49 -20.35
C GLY A 99 2.05 -11.14 -21.50
N LEU A 100 2.38 -9.85 -21.66
CA LEU A 100 3.31 -9.36 -22.69
C LEU A 100 4.76 -9.75 -22.39
N CYS A 101 5.23 -9.52 -21.17
CA CYS A 101 6.64 -9.71 -20.78
C CYS A 101 6.97 -11.15 -20.38
N PHE A 102 6.02 -11.87 -19.77
CA PHE A 102 6.21 -13.18 -19.16
C PHE A 102 5.07 -14.17 -19.50
N PRO A 103 4.75 -14.40 -20.79
CA PRO A 103 3.55 -15.13 -21.21
C PRO A 103 3.40 -16.54 -20.61
N LYS A 104 4.51 -17.25 -20.39
CA LYS A 104 4.49 -18.56 -19.72
C LYS A 104 4.08 -18.47 -18.24
N THR A 105 4.55 -17.43 -17.55
CA THR A 105 4.19 -17.15 -16.15
C THR A 105 2.74 -16.72 -16.04
N ALA A 106 2.28 -15.81 -16.92
CA ALA A 106 0.88 -15.39 -17.00
C ALA A 106 -0.06 -16.58 -17.22
N ALA A 107 0.23 -17.42 -18.22
CA ALA A 107 -0.56 -18.62 -18.50
C ALA A 107 -0.59 -19.61 -17.32
N HIS A 108 0.53 -19.80 -16.61
CA HIS A 108 0.57 -20.66 -15.43
C HIS A 108 -0.21 -20.06 -14.25
N MET A 109 -0.06 -18.76 -13.98
CA MET A 109 -0.80 -18.07 -12.92
C MET A 109 -2.31 -18.12 -13.15
N ALA A 110 -2.76 -17.88 -14.40
CA ALA A 110 -4.17 -18.02 -14.79
C ALA A 110 -4.67 -19.47 -14.63
N ALA A 111 -3.88 -20.47 -15.03
CA ALA A 111 -4.25 -21.88 -14.91
C ALA A 111 -4.42 -22.35 -13.44
N ILE A 112 -3.74 -21.73 -12.48
CA ILE A 112 -3.86 -22.02 -11.04
C ILE A 112 -4.71 -20.99 -10.27
N GLY A 113 -5.28 -19.98 -10.96
CA GLY A 113 -6.05 -18.89 -10.37
C GLY A 113 -5.24 -17.89 -9.52
N ALA A 114 -3.91 -17.94 -9.55
CA ALA A 114 -3.03 -17.06 -8.76
C ALA A 114 -3.05 -15.59 -9.24
N ASP A 115 -3.58 -15.34 -10.44
CA ASP A 115 -3.80 -14.00 -10.97
C ASP A 115 -5.18 -13.42 -10.62
N ALA A 116 -6.05 -14.11 -9.86
CA ALA A 116 -7.39 -13.62 -9.55
C ALA A 116 -7.39 -12.28 -8.78
N ASP A 117 -8.42 -11.44 -8.96
CA ASP A 117 -8.48 -10.07 -8.41
C ASP A 117 -8.14 -10.05 -6.91
N ALA A 118 -8.77 -10.92 -6.10
CA ALA A 118 -8.53 -11.00 -4.66
C ALA A 118 -7.08 -11.36 -4.27
N HIS A 119 -6.36 -12.14 -5.08
CA HIS A 119 -4.95 -12.47 -4.81
C HIS A 119 -4.04 -11.30 -5.17
N LEU A 120 -4.27 -10.63 -6.31
CA LEU A 120 -3.52 -9.46 -6.69
C LEU A 120 -3.78 -8.29 -5.71
N GLU A 121 -5.03 -8.00 -5.37
CA GLU A 121 -5.38 -7.03 -4.32
C GLU A 121 -4.65 -7.33 -3.01
N ALA A 122 -4.63 -8.58 -2.56
CA ALA A 122 -3.94 -8.96 -1.32
C ALA A 122 -2.42 -8.77 -1.36
N LEU A 123 -1.79 -8.83 -2.53
CA LEU A 123 -0.36 -8.54 -2.75
C LEU A 123 -0.10 -7.03 -2.83
N PHE A 124 -0.80 -6.35 -3.73
CA PHE A 124 -0.56 -4.95 -4.07
C PHE A 124 -1.00 -3.98 -2.95
N HIS A 125 -2.14 -4.22 -2.30
CA HIS A 125 -2.61 -3.37 -1.19
C HIS A 125 -1.70 -3.46 0.05
N ARG A 126 -0.93 -4.54 0.18
CA ARG A 126 0.04 -4.77 1.27
C ARG A 126 1.49 -4.64 0.82
N LEU A 127 1.75 -3.90 -0.27
CA LEU A 127 3.09 -3.57 -0.77
C LEU A 127 4.02 -4.79 -0.87
N PHE A 128 3.48 -5.93 -1.29
CA PHE A 128 4.18 -7.22 -1.40
C PHE A 128 4.77 -7.81 -0.10
N LEU A 129 4.56 -7.19 1.06
CA LEU A 129 4.94 -7.73 2.38
C LEU A 129 4.49 -9.18 2.65
N PRO A 130 3.37 -9.70 2.10
CA PRO A 130 2.96 -11.09 2.32
C PRO A 130 3.87 -12.13 1.64
N VAL A 131 4.70 -11.71 0.67
CA VAL A 131 5.54 -12.61 -0.14
C VAL A 131 7.01 -12.19 -0.23
N LEU A 132 7.33 -10.91 0.03
CA LEU A 132 8.68 -10.38 0.03
C LEU A 132 9.15 -10.04 1.45
N PRO A 133 10.35 -10.49 1.87
CA PRO A 133 11.01 -9.98 3.06
C PRO A 133 11.11 -8.45 3.07
N ALA A 134 10.83 -7.82 4.23
CA ALA A 134 10.74 -6.37 4.37
C ALA A 134 11.92 -5.58 3.76
N LYS A 135 13.15 -6.13 3.82
CA LYS A 135 14.34 -5.54 3.20
C LYS A 135 14.19 -5.28 1.69
N PHE A 136 13.43 -6.10 0.96
CA PHE A 136 13.17 -5.89 -0.47
C PHE A 136 12.04 -4.90 -0.67
N VAL A 137 10.99 -4.94 0.16
CA VAL A 137 9.89 -3.97 0.14
C VAL A 137 10.40 -2.55 0.40
N PHE A 138 11.39 -2.36 1.28
CA PHE A 138 12.05 -1.06 1.47
C PHE A 138 12.75 -0.56 0.19
N ARG A 139 13.41 -1.44 -0.58
CA ARG A 139 14.04 -1.06 -1.86
C ARG A 139 13.03 -0.77 -2.96
N ILE A 140 11.89 -1.46 -2.97
CA ILE A 140 10.74 -1.12 -3.82
C ILE A 140 10.18 0.25 -3.41
N ALA A 141 10.07 0.53 -2.11
CA ALA A 141 9.62 1.82 -1.60
C ALA A 141 10.58 2.98 -1.96
N ASP A 142 11.90 2.77 -1.89
CA ASP A 142 12.91 3.75 -2.35
C ASP A 142 12.62 4.19 -3.80
N SER A 143 12.51 3.22 -4.72
CA SER A 143 12.22 3.48 -6.14
C SER A 143 10.81 4.06 -6.34
N TRP A 144 9.80 3.54 -5.63
CA TRP A 144 8.41 3.99 -5.75
C TRP A 144 8.22 5.43 -5.30
N LEU A 145 8.91 5.87 -4.25
CA LEU A 145 8.92 7.27 -3.79
C LEU A 145 9.57 8.21 -4.81
N ALA A 146 10.59 7.74 -5.54
CA ALA A 146 11.26 8.52 -6.58
C ALA A 146 10.47 8.58 -7.91
N GLU A 147 9.87 7.46 -8.32
CA GLU A 147 9.39 7.27 -9.69
C GLU A 147 7.86 7.12 -9.84
N GLY A 148 7.13 6.90 -8.74
CA GLY A 148 5.68 6.69 -8.74
C GLY A 148 5.23 5.26 -9.08
N ALA A 149 3.91 5.07 -9.19
CA ALA A 149 3.21 3.79 -9.16
C ALA A 149 3.65 2.77 -10.22
N LYS A 150 4.29 3.21 -11.30
CA LYS A 150 4.88 2.32 -12.33
C LYS A 150 5.93 1.35 -11.77
N VAL A 151 6.58 1.66 -10.63
CA VAL A 151 7.57 0.78 -9.98
C VAL A 151 6.95 -0.49 -9.40
N LEU A 152 5.64 -0.48 -9.18
CA LEU A 152 4.91 -1.62 -8.65
C LEU A 152 4.47 -2.62 -9.77
N HIS A 153 4.62 -2.24 -11.05
CA HIS A 153 4.32 -3.09 -12.21
C HIS A 153 5.55 -3.84 -12.73
#